data_AF-A0A2P4X327-F1
#
_entry.id   AF-A0A2P4X327-F1
#
_cell.length_a   1.000
_cell.length_b   1.000
_cell.length_c   1.000
_cell.angle_alpha   90.00
_cell.angle_beta   90.00
_cell.angle_gamma   90.00
#
_symmetry.space_group_name_H-M   'P 1'
#
loop_
_entity.id
_entity.type
_entity.pdbx_description
1 polymer ?
#
loop_
_entity_poly.entity_id
_entity_poly.type
_entity_poly.pdbx_seq_one_letter_code
_entity_poly.pdbx_strand_id
1 'polypeptide(L)'
;MNPARTTPTIPIVKLGLEFQSAKEYLARFEHGIPNITELDHLTVAGDVKFGSNITLKGTVILVANEGAHIDLPDGTVLENKVVTGNLRILDH
;
A
#
# COMPACT_ATOMS: atom_id res chain seq x y z
N MET A 1 -6.28 -5.16 19.55
CA MET A 1 -6.71 -5.56 18.20
C MET A 1 -8.10 -4.99 17.94
N ASN A 2 -8.39 -4.58 16.70
CA ASN A 2 -9.71 -4.09 16.33
C ASN A 2 -10.73 -5.25 16.39
N PRO A 3 -11.85 -5.15 17.13
CA PRO A 3 -12.89 -6.18 17.18
C PRO A 3 -13.51 -6.52 15.80
N ALA A 4 -13.44 -5.60 14.84
CA ALA A 4 -13.92 -5.81 13.48
C ALA A 4 -12.99 -6.70 12.63
N ARG A 5 -11.79 -7.02 13.12
CA ARG A 5 -10.85 -7.91 12.43
C ARG A 5 -11.34 -9.36 12.57
N THR A 6 -11.81 -9.93 11.47
CA THR A 6 -12.31 -11.31 11.39
C THR A 6 -11.18 -12.35 11.46
N THR A 7 -9.96 -11.97 11.09
CA THR A 7 -8.76 -12.81 11.13
C THR A 7 -7.99 -12.63 12.45
N PRO A 8 -7.79 -13.68 13.26
CA PRO A 8 -7.13 -13.55 14.57
C PRO A 8 -5.62 -13.29 14.48
N THR A 9 -5.02 -13.43 13.29
CA THR A 9 -3.59 -13.26 13.06
C THR A 9 -3.22 -11.80 12.81
N ILE A 10 -2.01 -11.40 13.22
CA ILE A 10 -1.43 -10.08 12.91
C ILE A 10 -1.01 -10.10 11.43
N PRO A 11 -1.31 -9.04 10.64
CA PRO A 11 -0.92 -9.02 9.25
C PRO A 11 0.60 -8.91 9.13
N ILE A 12 1.17 -9.59 8.14
CA ILE A 12 2.58 -9.43 7.81
C ILE A 12 2.71 -8.22 6.88
N VAL A 13 3.46 -7.21 7.30
CA VAL A 13 3.73 -6.02 6.49
C VAL A 13 5.23 -5.94 6.22
N LYS A 14 5.59 -5.90 4.94
CA LYS A 14 6.97 -5.73 4.46
C LYS A 14 7.00 -4.50 3.55
N LEU A 15 7.77 -3.50 3.96
CA LEU A 15 7.98 -2.29 3.17
C LEU A 15 9.43 -2.27 2.69
N GLY A 16 9.63 -1.82 1.45
CA GLY A 16 10.93 -1.70 0.79
C GLY A 16 11.82 -0.62 1.41
N LEU A 17 13.00 -0.45 0.82
CA LEU A 17 13.99 0.54 1.27
C LEU A 17 13.46 1.97 1.17
N GLU A 18 12.52 2.21 0.24
CA GLU A 18 11.84 3.47 -0.02
C GLU A 18 10.94 3.94 1.14
N PHE A 19 10.74 3.09 2.15
CA PHE A 19 9.98 3.39 3.36
C PHE A 19 10.85 3.41 4.62
N GLN A 20 12.18 3.33 4.48
CA GLN A 20 13.10 3.24 5.63
C GLN A 20 13.18 4.55 6.42
N SER A 21 13.12 5.70 5.74
CA SER A 21 13.09 7.01 6.40
C SER A 21 11.66 7.39 6.79
N ALA A 22 11.48 7.90 8.02
CA ALA A 22 10.18 8.40 8.48
C ALA A 22 9.60 9.48 7.56
N LYS A 23 10.45 10.34 6.98
CA LYS A 23 10.05 11.37 6.02
C LYS A 23 9.47 10.76 4.75
N GLU A 24 10.13 9.73 4.23
CA GLU A 24 9.74 9.04 3.01
C GLU A 24 8.48 8.20 3.20
N TYR A 25 8.36 7.54 4.34
CA TYR A 25 7.15 6.85 4.76
C TYR A 25 5.95 7.80 4.79
N LEU A 26 6.08 8.95 5.46
CA LEU A 26 5.01 9.94 5.56
C LEU A 26 4.64 10.54 4.19
N ALA A 27 5.63 10.77 3.32
CA ALA A 27 5.39 11.29 1.98
C ALA A 27 4.64 10.31 1.06
N ARG A 28 4.78 8.99 1.30
CA ARG A 28 4.09 7.95 0.51
C ARG A 28 2.70 7.61 1.05
N PHE A 29 2.45 7.92 2.32
CA PHE A 29 1.14 7.83 2.98
C PHE A 29 0.61 9.23 3.36
N GLU A 30 0.76 10.19 2.46
CA GLU A 30 0.43 11.61 2.71
C GLU A 30 -1.03 11.80 3.15
N HIS A 31 -1.94 11.07 2.52
CA HIS A 31 -3.38 11.15 2.77
C HIS A 31 -3.88 10.24 3.90
N GLY A 32 -2.96 9.59 4.62
CA GLY A 32 -3.26 8.72 5.75
C GLY A 32 -3.01 7.24 5.48
N ILE A 33 -3.28 6.44 6.51
CA ILE A 33 -3.01 5.00 6.50
C ILE A 33 -4.16 4.24 5.81
N PRO A 34 -3.87 3.30 4.89
CA PRO A 34 -4.89 2.46 4.27
C PRO A 34 -5.67 1.63 5.30
N ASN A 35 -6.91 1.29 4.98
CA ASN A 35 -7.67 0.33 5.75
C ASN A 35 -7.10 -1.07 5.56
N ILE A 36 -6.55 -1.64 6.64
CA ILE A 36 -5.92 -2.97 6.68
C ILE A 36 -6.68 -3.95 7.59
N THR A 37 -7.97 -3.69 7.86
CA THR A 37 -8.75 -4.48 8.81
C THR A 37 -8.85 -5.95 8.38
N GLU A 38 -8.91 -6.20 7.06
CA GLU A 38 -9.02 -7.55 6.46
C GLU A 38 -7.71 -7.98 5.75
N LEU A 39 -6.58 -7.35 6.11
CA LEU A 39 -5.27 -7.67 5.51
C LEU A 39 -4.64 -8.90 6.17
N ASP A 40 -4.04 -9.77 5.37
CA ASP A 40 -3.20 -10.90 5.82
C ASP A 40 -1.71 -10.63 5.54
N HIS A 41 -1.38 -10.19 4.33
CA HIS A 41 -0.01 -9.96 3.89
C HIS A 41 0.05 -8.72 2.98
N LEU A 42 0.89 -7.75 3.33
CA LEU A 42 1.26 -6.62 2.48
C LEU A 42 2.77 -6.65 2.21
N THR A 43 3.15 -6.68 0.94
CA THR A 43 4.53 -6.39 0.51
C THR A 43 4.50 -5.19 -0.42
N VAL A 44 5.31 -4.17 -0.14
CA VAL A 44 5.49 -2.99 -1.00
C VAL A 44 6.97 -2.85 -1.30
N ALA A 45 7.34 -2.88 -2.57
CA ALA A 45 8.72 -2.71 -3.02
C ALA A 45 8.79 -1.63 -4.11
N GLY A 46 9.79 -0.76 -4.02
CA GLY A 46 9.97 0.35 -4.96
C GLY A 46 9.11 1.56 -4.64
N ASP A 47 9.05 2.47 -5.61
CA ASP A 47 8.41 3.78 -5.45
C ASP A 47 6.89 3.71 -5.66
N VAL A 48 6.17 3.49 -4.56
CA VAL A 48 4.70 3.38 -4.53
C VAL A 48 4.12 4.45 -3.62
N LYS A 49 3.15 5.20 -4.13
CA LYS A 49 2.38 6.20 -3.39
C LYS A 49 0.94 5.76 -3.20
N PHE A 50 0.38 6.10 -2.04
CA PHE A 50 -0.98 5.77 -1.66
C PHE A 50 -1.83 7.04 -1.68
N GLY A 51 -2.90 7.02 -2.48
CA GLY A 51 -3.96 8.01 -2.40
C GLY A 51 -4.77 7.93 -1.11
N SER A 52 -5.85 8.69 -1.06
CA SER A 52 -6.80 8.75 0.05
C SER A 52 -7.70 7.52 0.10
N ASN A 53 -8.17 7.11 1.28
CA ASN A 53 -9.21 6.09 1.46
C ASN A 53 -8.91 4.71 0.81
N ILE A 54 -7.64 4.32 0.75
CA ILE A 54 -7.22 3.03 0.21
C ILE A 54 -7.67 1.89 1.13
N THR A 55 -8.11 0.76 0.56
CA THR A 55 -8.46 -0.46 1.32
C THR A 55 -7.68 -1.65 0.79
N LEU A 56 -7.01 -2.37 1.70
CA LEU A 56 -6.18 -3.54 1.38
C LEU A 56 -6.72 -4.78 2.10
N LYS A 57 -6.95 -5.86 1.35
CA LYS A 57 -7.59 -7.09 1.83
C LYS A 57 -6.83 -8.34 1.37
N GLY A 58 -6.75 -9.33 2.26
CA GLY A 58 -6.08 -10.60 1.99
C GLY A 58 -4.58 -10.42 1.72
N THR A 59 -4.09 -10.97 0.60
CA THR A 59 -2.69 -10.83 0.18
C THR A 59 -2.54 -9.75 -0.89
N VAL A 60 -1.82 -8.67 -0.58
CA VAL A 60 -1.52 -7.57 -1.51
C VAL A 60 -0.01 -7.43 -1.68
N ILE A 61 0.45 -7.43 -2.93
CA ILE A 61 1.86 -7.25 -3.27
C ILE A 61 1.96 -6.12 -4.30
N LEU A 62 2.70 -5.07 -3.99
CA LEU A 62 2.94 -3.90 -4.84
C LEU A 62 4.43 -3.87 -5.19
N VAL A 63 4.76 -3.85 -6.48
CA VAL A 63 6.14 -3.81 -6.95
C VAL A 63 6.29 -2.77 -8.06
N ALA A 64 6.89 -1.64 -7.71
CA ALA A 64 7.42 -0.68 -8.68
C ALA A 64 8.88 -1.07 -8.97
N ASN A 65 9.17 -1.44 -10.21
CA ASN A 65 10.53 -1.75 -10.63
C ASN A 65 11.42 -0.50 -10.62
N GLU A 66 12.73 -0.67 -10.74
CA GLU A 66 13.68 0.45 -10.81
C GLU A 66 13.29 1.45 -11.92
N GLY A 67 13.20 2.72 -11.57
CA GLY A 67 12.77 3.80 -12.48
C GLY A 67 11.25 3.86 -12.74
N ALA A 68 10.48 2.88 -12.27
CA ALA A 68 9.03 2.91 -12.31
C ALA A 68 8.46 3.59 -11.05
N HIS A 69 7.25 4.12 -11.17
CA HIS A 69 6.50 4.74 -10.10
C HIS A 69 5.07 4.21 -10.13
N ILE A 70 4.44 3.98 -8.98
CA ILE A 70 3.03 3.59 -8.93
C ILE A 70 2.29 4.55 -7.99
N ASP A 71 1.43 5.38 -8.55
CA ASP A 71 0.42 6.13 -7.82
C ASP A 71 -0.86 5.29 -7.71
N LEU A 72 -1.25 4.89 -6.51
CA LEU A 72 -2.56 4.30 -6.26
C LEU A 72 -3.60 5.42 -6.12
N PRO A 73 -4.63 5.48 -6.98
CA PRO A 73 -5.64 6.53 -6.92
C PRO A 73 -6.52 6.43 -5.67
N ASP A 74 -7.17 7.54 -5.35
CA ASP A 74 -8.10 7.63 -4.22
C ASP A 74 -9.20 6.57 -4.28
N GLY A 75 -9.52 5.99 -3.13
CA GLY A 75 -10.56 4.96 -2.99
C GLY A 75 -10.20 3.59 -3.57
N THR A 76 -8.95 3.37 -3.99
CA THR A 76 -8.52 2.06 -4.51
C THR A 76 -8.75 0.97 -3.48
N VAL A 77 -9.38 -0.13 -3.93
CA VAL A 77 -9.56 -1.36 -3.14
C VAL A 77 -8.76 -2.47 -3.80
N LEU A 78 -7.79 -3.04 -3.07
CA LEU A 78 -7.00 -4.18 -3.51
C LEU A 78 -7.30 -5.40 -2.65
N GLU A 79 -7.76 -6.47 -3.29
CA GLU A 79 -8.06 -7.74 -2.64
C GLU A 79 -7.44 -8.91 -3.39
N ASN A 80 -6.51 -9.60 -2.73
CA ASN A 80 -5.79 -10.75 -3.31
C ASN A 80 -5.18 -10.40 -4.68
N LYS A 81 -4.35 -9.35 -4.70
CA LYS A 81 -3.78 -8.76 -5.92
C LYS A 81 -2.28 -8.59 -5.83
N VAL A 82 -1.63 -8.80 -6.97
CA VAL A 82 -0.27 -8.36 -7.24
C VAL A 82 -0.34 -7.22 -8.26
N VAL A 83 0.17 -6.06 -7.92
CA VAL A 83 0.23 -4.88 -8.80
C VAL A 83 1.68 -4.59 -9.10
N THR A 84 2.02 -4.53 -10.39
CA THR A 84 3.35 -4.19 -10.86
C THR A 84 3.26 -3.23 -12.05
N GLY A 85 4.31 -2.45 -12.28
CA GLY A 85 4.42 -1.60 -13.46
C GLY A 85 4.76 -0.16 -13.14
N ASN A 86 4.35 0.75 -14.03
CA ASN A 86 4.58 2.19 -13.93
C ASN A 86 3.26 2.91 -14.22
N LEU A 87 2.70 3.56 -13.21
CA LEU A 87 1.48 4.36 -13.27
C LEU A 87 1.76 5.68 -12.57
N ARG A 88 1.70 6.78 -13.33
CA ARG A 88 1.83 8.14 -12.79
C ARG A 88 0.53 8.89 -12.96
N ILE A 89 0.03 9.43 -11.87
CA ILE A 89 -1.14 10.31 -11.88
C ILE A 89 -0.63 11.74 -11.86
N LEU A 90 -1.07 12.55 -12.83
CA LEU A 90 -0.75 13.98 -12.91
C LEU A 90 -2.00 14.78 -12.56
N ASP A 91 -1.84 15.79 -11.71
CA ASP A 91 -2.91 16.76 -11.46
C ASP A 91 -3.25 17.50 -12.76
N HIS A 92 -4.54 17.76 -12.96
CA HIS A 92 -5.08 18.49 -14.13
C HIS A 92 -5.20 19.99 -13.86
#